data_AF-A0AA42CCM7-F1
#
_entry.id   AF-A0AA42CCM7-F1
#
_cell.length_a   1.000
_cell.length_b   1.000
_cell.length_c   1.000
_cell.angle_alpha   90.00
_cell.angle_beta   90.00
_cell.angle_gamma   90.00
#
_symmetry.space_group_name_H-M   'P 1'
#
loop_
_entity.id
_entity.type
_entity.pdbx_description
1 polymer ?
#
loop_
_entity_poly.entity_id
_entity_poly.type
_entity_poly.pdbx_seq_one_letter_code
_entity_poly.pdbx_strand_id
1 'polypeptide(L)' 'MTVRTIPYNPAMPCTVALRRVLAKIRDHASTADLLFLERWEISPSPGAATALRVSQIRRANPELAAAIRAEVAAAGK' A
#
# COMPACT_ATOMS: atom_id res chain seq x y z
N MET A 1 14.17 -25.40 13.11
CA MET A 1 13.23 -24.27 13.22
C MET A 1 13.50 -23.34 12.04
N THR A 2 12.90 -23.59 10.89
CA THR A 2 13.21 -22.88 9.64
C THR A 2 12.34 -21.63 9.56
N VAL A 3 12.96 -20.46 9.72
CA VAL A 3 12.34 -19.18 9.42
C VAL A 3 12.01 -19.17 7.93
N ARG A 4 10.72 -19.31 7.60
CA ARG A 4 10.22 -19.18 6.24
C ARG A 4 10.32 -17.71 5.87
N THR A 5 11.45 -17.32 5.30
CA THR A 5 11.59 -16.01 4.65
C THR A 5 10.64 -16.02 3.46
N ILE A 6 9.46 -15.42 3.65
CA ILE A 6 8.56 -15.12 2.54
C ILE A 6 9.36 -14.16 1.66
N PRO A 7 9.68 -14.50 0.39
CA PRO A 7 10.36 -13.56 -0.47
C PRO A 7 9.48 -12.31 -0.56
N TYR A 8 10.03 -11.19 -0.08
CA TYR A 8 9.39 -9.89 -0.17
C TYR A 8 9.22 -9.55 -1.65
N ASN A 9 8.02 -9.76 -2.20
CA ASN A 9 7.71 -9.35 -3.56
C ASN A 9 7.15 -7.92 -3.50
N PRO A 10 7.88 -6.90 -3.99
CA PRO A 10 7.38 -5.52 -4.01
C PRO A 10 6.09 -5.34 -4.83
N ALA A 11 5.70 -6.35 -5.61
CA ALA A 11 4.50 -6.33 -6.42
C ALA A 11 3.24 -6.91 -5.73
N MET A 12 3.33 -7.40 -4.48
CA MET A 12 2.19 -8.03 -3.80
C MET A 12 1.56 -7.14 -2.73
N PRO A 13 0.23 -6.93 -2.77
CA PRO A 13 -0.49 -6.18 -1.74
C PRO A 13 -0.54 -6.93 -0.40
N CYS A 14 -0.22 -6.22 0.68
CA CYS A 14 -0.26 -6.70 2.06
C CYS A 14 -1.67 -6.65 2.66
N THR A 15 -2.44 -5.60 2.36
CA THR A 15 -3.79 -5.38 2.89
C THR A 15 -4.86 -6.09 2.07
N VAL A 16 -5.97 -6.45 2.71
CA VAL A 16 -7.17 -6.99 2.06
C VAL A 16 -7.85 -5.90 1.25
N ALA A 17 -7.88 -4.66 1.76
CA ALA A 17 -8.38 -3.48 1.05
C ALA A 17 -7.71 -3.31 -0.32
N LEU A 18 -6.37 -3.32 -0.36
CA LEU A 18 -5.66 -3.16 -1.63
C LEU A 18 -5.85 -4.37 -2.55
N ARG A 19 -5.84 -5.60 -2.01
CA ARG A 19 -6.14 -6.82 -2.80
C ARG A 19 -7.46 -6.73 -3.55
N ARG A 20 -8.52 -6.25 -2.89
CA ARG A 20 -9.86 -6.11 -3.50
C ARG A 20 -9.89 -5.06 -4.60
N VAL A 21 -9.16 -3.97 -4.45
CA VAL A 21 -9.09 -2.91 -5.46
C VAL A 21 -8.27 -3.36 -6.67
N LEU A 22 -7.09 -3.96 -6.44
CA LEU A 22 -6.25 -4.46 -7.52
C LEU A 22 -6.93 -5.55 -8.35
N ALA A 23 -7.80 -6.38 -7.75
CA ALA A 23 -8.60 -7.35 -8.50
C ALA A 23 -9.54 -6.72 -9.55
N LYS A 24 -9.83 -5.42 -9.44
CA LYS A 24 -10.74 -4.68 -10.32
C LYS A 24 -10.01 -3.75 -11.30
N ILE A 25 -8.73 -3.46 -11.07
CA ILE A 25 -7.94 -2.54 -11.87
C ILE A 25 -7.09 -3.33 -12.88
N ARG A 26 -7.11 -2.88 -14.13
CA ARG A 26 -6.22 -3.41 -15.19
C ARG A 26 -5.06 -2.48 -15.55
N ASP A 27 -5.10 -1.25 -15.05
CA ASP A 27 -4.07 -0.26 -15.32
C ASP A 27 -2.82 -0.49 -14.47
N HIS A 28 -1.68 -0.63 -15.15
CA HIS A 28 -0.39 -0.89 -14.51
C HIS A 28 0.11 0.32 -13.72
N ALA A 29 -0.14 1.55 -14.19
CA ALA A 29 0.31 2.76 -13.51
C ALA A 29 -0.43 2.95 -12.17
N SER A 30 -1.76 2.81 -12.18
CA SER A 30 -2.61 2.84 -10.99
C SER A 30 -2.22 1.72 -10.01
N THR A 31 -1.93 0.52 -10.51
CA THR A 31 -1.46 -0.60 -9.68
C THR A 31 -0.17 -0.24 -8.94
N ALA A 32 0.81 0.33 -9.65
CA ALA A 32 2.08 0.74 -9.05
C ALA A 32 1.90 1.84 -7.99
N ASP A 33 1.05 2.84 -8.26
CA ASP A 33 0.75 3.90 -7.31
C ASP A 33 0.09 3.39 -6.03
N LEU A 34 -0.86 2.45 -6.15
CA LEU A 34 -1.56 1.92 -5.00
C LEU A 34 -0.67 0.99 -4.15
N LEU A 35 0.20 0.19 -4.78
CA LEU A 35 1.22 -0.59 -4.08
C LEU A 35 2.23 0.32 -3.37
N PHE A 36 2.60 1.43 -4.02
CA PHE A 36 3.48 2.44 -3.42
C PHE A 36 2.83 3.10 -2.20
N LEU A 37 1.54 3.46 -2.28
CA LEU A 37 0.78 3.99 -1.15
C LEU A 37 0.82 3.03 0.04
N GLU A 38 0.45 1.76 -0.16
CA GLU A 38 0.43 0.78 0.93
C GLU A 38 1.81 0.59 1.57
N ARG A 39 2.87 0.52 0.76
CA ARG A 39 4.24 0.42 1.26
C ARG A 39 4.58 1.58 2.19
N TRP A 40 4.21 2.80 1.78
CA TRP A 40 4.47 3.99 2.58
C TRP A 40 3.64 4.02 3.86
N GLU A 41 2.39 3.56 3.84
CA GLU A 41 1.57 3.45 5.06
C GLU A 41 2.17 2.46 6.07
N ILE A 42 2.75 1.35 5.59
CA ILE A 42 3.42 0.34 6.43
C ILE A 42 4.75 0.87 6.99
N SER A 43 5.55 1.50 6.13
CA SER A 43 6.89 1.98 6.48
C SER A 43 7.11 3.35 5.83
N PRO A 44 6.71 4.44 6.51
CA PRO A 44 6.87 5.79 5.99
C PRO A 44 8.35 6.07 5.72
N SER A 45 8.66 6.49 4.50
CA SER A 45 10.02 6.90 4.13
C SER A 45 10.14 8.42 4.11
N PRO A 46 11.26 8.98 4.60
CA PRO A 46 11.50 10.42 4.55
C PRO A 46 11.76 10.87 3.11
N GLY A 47 11.14 11.97 2.70
CA GLY A 47 11.35 12.59 1.40
C GLY A 47 10.18 13.46 0.95
N ALA A 48 10.45 14.72 0.58
CA ALA A 48 9.42 15.67 0.19
C ALA A 48 8.65 15.21 -1.08
N ALA A 49 9.36 14.67 -2.07
CA ALA A 49 8.75 14.14 -3.30
C ALA A 49 7.86 12.92 -3.01
N THR A 50 8.33 11.99 -2.16
CA THR A 50 7.58 10.80 -1.73
C THR A 50 6.31 11.20 -0.97
N ALA A 51 6.42 12.11 0.00
CA ALA A 51 5.29 12.60 0.79
C ALA A 51 4.25 13.31 -0.08
N LEU A 52 4.70 14.08 -1.07
CA LEU A 52 3.82 14.73 -2.04
C LEU A 52 3.10 13.70 -2.91
N ARG A 53 3.80 12.69 -3.44
CA ARG A 53 3.21 11.62 -4.25
C ARG A 53 2.15 10.85 -3.46
N VAL A 54 2.46 10.46 -2.22
CA VAL A 54 1.50 9.81 -1.32
C VAL A 54 0.27 10.68 -1.09
N SER A 55 0.46 11.98 -0.85
CA SER A 55 -0.65 12.92 -0.65
C SER A 55 -1.54 13.02 -1.89
N GLN A 56 -0.97 12.99 -3.10
CA GLN A 56 -1.73 12.95 -4.35
C GLN A 56 -2.54 11.66 -4.47
N ILE A 57 -1.93 10.50 -4.22
CA ILE A 57 -2.60 9.20 -4.33
C ILE A 57 -3.73 9.07 -3.30
N ARG A 58 -3.53 9.55 -2.06
CA ARG A 58 -4.56 9.59 -1.01
C ARG A 58 -5.75 10.46 -1.40
N ARG A 59 -5.51 11.63 -2.01
CA ARG A 59 -6.58 12.51 -2.49
C ARG A 59 -7.38 11.88 -3.61
N ALA A 60 -6.72 11.12 -4.49
CA ALA A 60 -7.39 10.37 -5.55
C ALA A 60 -8.15 9.14 -5.03
N ASN A 61 -7.75 8.57 -3.89
CA ASN A 61 -8.30 7.33 -3.35
C ASN A 61 -8.58 7.42 -1.83
N PRO A 62 -9.47 8.32 -1.38
CA PRO A 62 -9.63 8.63 0.04
C PRO A 62 -10.12 7.43 0.87
N GLU A 63 -11.08 6.67 0.35
CA GLU A 63 -11.65 5.50 1.03
C GLU A 63 -10.64 4.35 1.15
N LEU A 64 -9.89 4.09 0.06
CA LEU A 64 -8.85 3.07 0.06
C LEU A 64 -7.73 3.41 1.04
N ALA A 65 -7.29 4.67 1.09
CA ALA A 65 -6.28 5.13 2.03
C ALA A 65 -6.74 4.99 3.50
N ALA A 66 -8.02 5.20 3.79
CA ALA A 66 -8.57 4.96 5.12
C ALA A 66 -8.58 3.47 5.48
N ALA A 67 -8.99 2.61 4.54
CA ALA A 67 -9.03 1.17 4.75
C ALA A 67 -7.61 0.57 4.96
N ILE A 68 -6.63 0.96 4.14
CA ILE A 68 -5.24 0.53 4.29
C ILE A 68 -4.71 0.93 5.68
N ARG A 69 -4.91 2.20 6.09
CA ARG A 69 -4.46 2.66 7.41
C ARG A 69 -5.10 1.91 8.56
N ALA A 70 -6.38 1.57 8.47
CA ALA A 70 -7.07 0.79 9.49
C ALA A 70 -6.46 -0.62 9.62
N GLU A 71 -6.17 -1.27 8.49
CA GLU A 71 -5.53 -2.60 8.49
C GLU A 71 -4.09 -2.56 9.00
N VAL A 72 -3.30 -1.56 8.59
CA VAL A 72 -1.93 -1.38 9.07
C VAL A 72 -1.90 -1.13 10.58
N ALA A 73 -2.78 -0.27 11.09
CA ALA A 73 -2.90 -0.01 12.53
C ALA A 73 -3.34 -1.25 13.32
N ALA A 74 -4.19 -2.10 12.74
CA ALA A 74 -4.60 -3.37 13.35
C ALA A 74 -3.49 -4.42 13.35
N ALA A 75 -2.61 -4.43 12.35
CA ALA A 75 -1.50 -5.38 12.24
C ALA A 75 -0.27 -5.00 13.08
N GLY A 76 -0.11 -3.73 13.43
CA GLY A 76 0.96 -3.24 14.31
C GLY A 76 0.67 -3.35 15.80
N LYS A 77 -0.49 -3.88 16.19
CA LYS A 77 -0.90 -4.13 17.58
C LYS A 77 -0.68 -5.60 17.94
#